data_AF-A0A967UI82-F1
#
_entry.id   AF-A0A967UI82-F1
#
_cell.length_a   1.000
_cell.length_b   1.000
_cell.length_c   1.000
_cell.angle_alpha   90.00
_cell.angle_beta   90.00
_cell.angle_gamma   90.00
#
_symmetry.space_group_name_H-M   'P 1'
#
loop_
_entity.id
_entity.type
_entity.pdbx_description
1 polymer ?
#
loop_
_entity_poly.entity_id
_entity_poly.type
_entity_poly.pdbx_seq_one_letter_code
_entity_poly.pdbx_strand_id
1 'polypeptide(L)' 'ILGDLAVGDDVRVYVLNPEDSKGHILLSLRRALEEQDWQVAEEHLESKQSYESKVQSYNKGG' A
#
# COMPACT_ATOMS: atom_id res chain seq x y z
N ILE A 1 1.11 7.42 8.38
CA ILE A 1 2.03 6.42 7.80
C ILE A 1 3.39 7.05 7.48
N LEU A 2 3.50 8.05 6.58
CA LEU A 2 4.81 8.68 6.32
C LEU A 2 5.42 9.46 7.50
N GLY A 3 4.60 9.94 8.44
CA GLY A 3 5.07 10.68 9.62
C GLY A 3 5.49 9.82 10.83
N ASP A 4 5.29 8.50 10.76
CA ASP A 4 5.53 7.57 11.89
C ASP A 4 6.74 6.66 11.68
N LEU A 5 7.42 6.77 10.53
CA LEU A 5 8.60 5.96 10.24
C LEU A 5 9.81 6.47 11.03
N ALA A 6 10.30 5.67 11.96
CA ALA A 6 11.54 5.94 12.69
C ALA A 6 12.73 5.25 12.00
N VAL A 7 13.92 5.81 12.22
CA VAL A 7 15.16 5.16 11.78
C VAL A 7 15.33 3.84 12.55
N GLY A 8 15.45 2.74 11.83
CA GLY A 8 15.57 1.38 12.40
C GLY A 8 14.30 0.53 12.29
N ASP A 9 13.20 1.09 11.78
CA ASP A 9 11.97 0.34 11.52
C ASP A 9 12.13 -0.55 10.27
N ASP A 10 11.65 -1.79 10.36
CA ASP A 10 11.68 -2.73 9.24
C ASP A 10 10.40 -2.61 8.42
N VAL A 11 10.55 -2.24 7.15
CA VAL A 11 9.41 -1.92 6.27
C VAL A 11 9.43 -2.74 5.00
N ARG A 12 8.25 -3.22 4.59
CA ARG A 12 8.08 -3.85 3.27
C ARG A 12 8.14 -2.79 2.18
N VAL A 13 8.97 -3.04 1.17
CA VAL A 13 9.21 -2.15 0.04
C VAL A 13 9.16 -2.92 -1.27
N TYR A 14 8.71 -2.24 -2.32
CA TYR A 14 8.65 -2.82 -3.66
C TYR A 14 9.91 -2.44 -4.44
N VAL A 15 10.58 -3.42 -5.05
CA VAL A 15 11.76 -3.17 -5.89
C VAL A 15 11.30 -2.71 -7.28
N LEU A 16 11.58 -1.45 -7.61
CA LEU A 16 11.27 -0.91 -8.94
C LEU A 16 12.35 -1.23 -9.95
N ASN A 17 13.61 -1.08 -9.54
CA ASN A 17 14.77 -1.42 -10.37
C ASN A 17 15.88 -1.98 -9.50
N PRO A 18 16.39 -3.19 -9.80
CA PRO A 18 17.46 -3.80 -9.03
C PRO A 18 18.83 -3.14 -9.28
N GLU A 19 19.01 -2.42 -10.39
CA GLU A 19 20.27 -1.76 -10.70
C GLU A 19 19.99 -0.48 -11.51
N ASP A 20 20.14 0.68 -10.87
CA ASP A 20 20.28 1.96 -11.58
C ASP A 20 21.69 2.06 -12.19
N SER A 21 21.94 2.99 -13.12
CA SER A 21 23.23 3.16 -13.79
C SER A 21 24.44 3.41 -12.86
N LYS A 22 24.20 3.62 -11.57
CA LYS A 22 25.20 3.77 -10.50
C LYS A 22 25.28 2.58 -9.53
N GLY A 23 24.57 1.49 -9.79
CA GLY A 23 24.53 0.29 -8.93
C GLY A 23 23.65 0.43 -7.68
N HIS A 24 22.72 1.38 -7.67
CA HIS A 24 21.78 1.58 -6.56
C HIS A 24 20.45 0.89 -6.85
N ILE A 25 19.82 0.33 -5.83
CA ILE A 25 18.49 -0.28 -5.92
C ILE A 25 17.44 0.81 -5.74
N LEU A 26 16.49 0.91 -6.67
CA LEU A 26 15.35 1.81 -6.56
C LEU A 26 14.17 1.09 -5.92
N LEU A 27 13.68 1.64 -4.81
CA LEU A 27 12.60 1.09 -4.00
C LEU A 27 11.38 2.02 -3.98
N SER A 28 10.19 1.45 -3.82
CA SER A 28 8.94 2.18 -3.65
C SER A 28 8.16 1.66 -2.45
N LEU A 29 8.08 2.49 -1.41
CA LEU A 29 7.20 2.24 -0.27
C LEU A 29 5.73 2.37 -0.68
N ARG A 30 5.42 3.34 -1.54
CA ARG A 30 4.04 3.57 -2.01
C ARG A 30 3.45 2.34 -2.68
N ARG A 31 4.19 1.71 -3.61
CA ARG A 31 3.71 0.50 -4.29
C ARG A 31 3.54 -0.67 -3.34
N ALA A 32 4.43 -0.81 -2.34
CA ALA A 32 4.30 -1.85 -1.33
C ALA A 32 3.03 -1.67 -0.48
N LEU A 33 2.69 -0.43 -0.13
CA LEU A 33 1.44 -0.11 0.58
C LEU A 33 0.23 -0.37 -0.31
N GLU A 34 0.25 0.07 -1.57
CA GLU A 34 -0.84 -0.18 -2.53
C GLU A 34 -1.10 -1.68 -2.71
N GLU A 35 -0.05 -2.51 -2.79
CA GLU A 35 -0.17 -3.96 -2.90
C GLU A 35 -0.74 -4.59 -1.61
N GLN A 36 -0.29 -4.13 -0.44
CA GLN A 36 -0.85 -4.57 0.85
C GLN A 36 -2.33 -4.20 0.97
N ASP A 37 -2.71 -2.98 0.59
CA ASP A 37 -4.10 -2.53 0.61
C ASP A 37 -4.98 -3.40 -0.30
N TRP A 38 -4.45 -3.79 -1.48
CA TRP A 38 -5.14 -4.71 -2.39
C TRP A 38 -5.31 -6.11 -1.81
N GLN A 39 -4.29 -6.65 -1.14
CA GLN A 39 -4.38 -7.95 -0.45
C GLN A 39 -5.49 -7.93 0.60
N VAL A 40 -5.51 -6.89 1.44
CA VAL A 40 -6.54 -6.71 2.46
C VAL A 40 -7.93 -6.60 1.84
N ALA A 41 -8.07 -5.87 0.72
CA ALA A 41 -9.34 -5.76 0.01
C ALA A 41 -9.81 -7.12 -0.56
N GLU A 42 -8.90 -7.94 -1.08
CA GLU A 42 -9.20 -9.30 -1.56
C GLU A 42 -9.65 -10.22 -0.41
N GLU A 43 -8.95 -10.20 0.72
CA GLU A 43 -9.33 -10.96 1.93
C GLU A 43 -10.74 -10.55 2.43
N HIS A 44 -11.07 -9.26 2.39
CA HIS A 44 -12.39 -8.77 2.73
C HIS A 44 -13.47 -9.22 1.72
N LEU A 45 -13.13 -9.28 0.43
CA LEU A 45 -14.03 -9.80 -0.59
C LEU A 45 -14.31 -11.31 -0.39
N GLU A 46 -13.27 -12.10 -0.13
CA GLU A 46 -13.40 -13.55 0.08
C GLU A 46 -14.16 -13.88 1.36
N SER A 47 -13.88 -13.17 2.45
CA SER A 47 -14.54 -13.38 3.75
C SER A 47 -16.02 -12.99 3.77
N LYS A 48 -16.50 -12.27 2.74
CA LYS A 48 -17.86 -11.71 2.64
C LYS A 48 -18.28 -10.91 3.89
N GLN A 49 -17.32 -10.40 4.64
CA GLN A 49 -17.60 -9.60 5.82
C GLN A 49 -18.05 -8.20 5.41
N SER A 50 -19.06 -7.68 6.11
CA SER A 50 -19.47 -6.30 5.97
C SER A 50 -18.40 -5.38 6.56
N TYR A 51 -17.75 -4.59 5.69
CA TYR A 51 -16.79 -3.57 6.12
C TYR A 51 -17.52 -2.26 6.41
N GLU A 52 -17.54 -1.85 7.68
CA GLU A 52 -18.08 -0.55 8.07
C GLU A 52 -17.10 0.56 7.72
N SER A 53 -17.54 1.47 6.84
CA SER A 53 -16.76 2.64 6.45
C SER A 53 -17.62 3.90 6.47
N LYS A 54 -16.97 5.05 6.66
CA LYS A 54 -17.63 6.35 6.57
C LYS A 54 -17.66 6.79 5.10
N VAL A 55 -18.85 7.16 4.62
CA VAL A 55 -19.01 7.77 3.31
C VAL A 55 -18.25 9.09 3.31
N GLN A 56 -17.22 9.19 2.45
CA GLN A 56 -16.37 10.38 2.38
C GLN A 56 -16.96 11.45 1.46
N SER A 57 -17.61 11.05 0.36
CA SER A 57 -18.32 11.93 -0.57
C SER A 57 -19.18 11.09 -1.52
N TYR A 58 -20.09 11.72 -2.26
CA TYR A 58 -20.94 11.06 -3.26
C TYR A 58 -20.46 11.41 -4.67
N ASN A 59 -20.45 10.43 -5.57
CA ASN A 59 -20.26 10.67 -7.01
C ASN A 59 -21.65 10.73 -7.71
N LYS A 60 -21.70 10.97 -9.03
CA LYS A 60 -22.98 11.08 -9.78
C LYS A 60 -23.84 9.80 -9.81
N GLY A 61 -23.41 8.70 -9.19
CA GLY A 61 -24.13 7.44 -9.08
C GLY A 61 -24.20 6.86 -7.66
N GLY A 62 -23.73 7.59 -6.64
CA GLY A 62 -23.47 7.04 -5.30
C GLY A 62 -21.97 6.96 -5.05
#